data_AF-A0A849QNE6-F1
#
_entry.id   AF-A0A849QNE6-F1
#
_cell.length_a   1.000
_cell.length_b   1.000
_cell.length_c   1.000
_cell.angle_alpha   90.00
_cell.angle_beta   90.00
_cell.angle_gamma   90.00
#
_symmetry.space_group_name_H-M   'P 1'
#
loop_
_entity.id
_entity.type
_entity.pdbx_description
1 polymer ?
#
loop_
_entity_poly.entity_id
_entity_poly.type
_entity_poly.pdbx_seq_one_letter_code
_entity_poly.pdbx_strand_id
1 'polypeptide(L)'
;MSIVCIVPATAAYDFRDENIWVYQGSFEIGVGERADVGDHVIKVHTIDMDETPASATLLVYRNKVYMGSFFVDPLANNEYVYDEVLLIKVLDIKDEKVFLEIYKQEYERVWITDIEKTKLVSGEELTSGDYTIKIIGFSEDGAAVAISKDGTVVQDIYNTGFYKKYNDEFMVKAIYLNLERGEVFVETYRLGVPNIELSMTTEQDIYDPNIPIEYDVVVKNSGTVP
;
A
#
# COMPACT_ATOMS: atom_id res chain seq x y z
N MET A 1 -11.47 -44.29 0.57
CA MET A 1 -10.44 -43.26 0.29
C MET A 1 -11.09 -41.93 0.64
N SER A 2 -10.77 -41.38 1.81
CA SER A 2 -11.31 -40.09 2.24
C SER A 2 -10.32 -39.01 1.81
N ILE A 3 -10.79 -38.06 1.00
CA ILE A 3 -10.00 -36.90 0.59
C ILE A 3 -10.27 -35.82 1.65
N VAL A 4 -9.25 -35.45 2.41
CA VAL A 4 -9.30 -34.24 3.24
C VAL A 4 -9.04 -33.06 2.31
N CYS A 5 -10.08 -32.29 2.01
CA CYS A 5 -9.97 -31.08 1.21
C CYS A 5 -9.82 -29.90 2.17
N ILE A 6 -8.61 -29.33 2.23
CA ILE A 6 -8.38 -28.05 2.91
C ILE A 6 -8.74 -26.98 1.90
N VAL A 7 -9.91 -26.36 2.08
CA VAL A 7 -10.33 -25.22 1.28
C VAL A 7 -9.82 -23.98 2.00
N PRO A 8 -8.96 -23.14 1.38
CA PRO A 8 -8.56 -21.89 2.00
C PRO A 8 -9.82 -21.06 2.27
N ALA A 9 -9.91 -20.48 3.48
CA ALA A 9 -10.98 -19.54 3.78
C ALA A 9 -10.91 -18.40 2.76
N THR A 10 -12.05 -17.91 2.28
CA THR A 10 -12.12 -16.76 1.36
C THR A 10 -11.42 -15.52 1.92
N ALA A 11 -11.26 -15.42 3.24
CA ALA A 11 -10.50 -14.37 3.92
C ALA A 11 -8.97 -14.46 3.75
N ALA A 12 -8.41 -15.57 3.27
CA ALA A 12 -6.96 -15.74 3.07
C ALA A 12 -6.46 -15.23 1.71
N TYR A 13 -7.35 -14.71 0.85
CA TYR A 13 -7.00 -14.32 -0.52
C TYR A 13 -6.47 -12.88 -0.66
N ASP A 14 -6.43 -12.08 0.40
CA ASP A 14 -6.25 -10.62 0.26
C ASP A 14 -5.28 -9.97 1.28
N PHE A 15 -4.35 -10.72 1.87
CA PHE A 15 -3.30 -10.13 2.75
C PHE A 15 -2.00 -9.80 2.01
N ARG A 16 -1.88 -10.22 0.74
CA ARG A 16 -0.73 -9.86 -0.08
C ARG A 16 -0.78 -8.40 -0.50
N ASP A 17 -1.98 -7.87 -0.70
CA ASP A 17 -2.22 -6.51 -1.15
C ASP A 17 -2.93 -5.75 -0.03
N GLU A 18 -2.33 -4.66 0.44
CA GLU A 18 -2.98 -3.74 1.35
C GLU A 18 -3.90 -2.81 0.57
N ASN A 19 -5.09 -2.65 1.10
CA ASN A 19 -6.07 -1.73 0.59
C ASN A 19 -5.74 -0.32 1.11
N ILE A 20 -5.25 0.55 0.22
CA ILE A 20 -4.83 1.91 0.57
C ILE A 20 -5.59 2.97 -0.22
N TRP A 21 -5.74 4.15 0.38
CA TRP A 21 -6.27 5.34 -0.28
C TRP A 21 -5.14 6.09 -1.02
N VAL A 22 -5.12 5.98 -2.34
CA VAL A 22 -4.16 6.68 -3.20
C VAL A 22 -4.71 8.04 -3.60
N TYR A 23 -3.98 9.10 -3.26
CA TYR A 23 -4.34 10.48 -3.59
C TYR A 23 -4.35 10.72 -5.10
N GLN A 24 -5.47 11.22 -5.62
CA GLN A 24 -5.68 11.46 -7.06
C GLN A 24 -5.59 12.94 -7.43
N GLY A 25 -5.66 13.85 -6.46
CA GLY A 25 -5.52 15.29 -6.69
C GLY A 25 -6.45 16.15 -5.84
N SER A 26 -6.18 17.45 -5.87
CA SER A 26 -7.06 18.49 -5.34
C SER A 26 -7.81 19.16 -6.48
N PHE A 27 -9.08 19.48 -6.24
CA PHE A 27 -9.97 20.09 -7.21
C PHE A 27 -10.70 21.27 -6.60
N GLU A 28 -10.97 22.26 -7.44
CA GLU A 28 -11.82 23.40 -7.13
C GLU A 28 -12.89 23.44 -8.21
N ILE A 29 -14.15 23.17 -7.84
CA ILE A 29 -15.24 23.00 -8.80
C ILE A 29 -16.47 23.81 -8.39
N GLY A 30 -17.01 24.58 -9.33
CA GLY A 30 -18.29 25.30 -9.22
C GLY A 30 -19.47 24.55 -9.86
N VAL A 31 -20.66 25.16 -9.81
CA VAL A 31 -21.88 24.59 -10.40
C VAL A 31 -21.70 24.38 -11.91
N GLY A 32 -21.92 23.15 -12.37
CA GLY A 32 -21.76 22.76 -13.78
C GLY A 32 -20.34 22.33 -14.18
N GLU A 33 -19.35 22.55 -13.32
CA GLU A 33 -17.99 22.02 -13.49
C GLU A 33 -17.87 20.58 -13.00
N ARG A 34 -16.73 19.94 -13.29
CA ARG A 34 -16.49 18.54 -12.93
C ARG A 34 -15.03 18.26 -12.59
N ALA A 35 -14.81 17.32 -11.69
CA ALA A 35 -13.54 16.67 -11.46
C ALA A 35 -13.59 15.27 -12.09
N ASP A 36 -12.66 14.98 -13.01
CA ASP A 36 -12.53 13.68 -13.69
C ASP A 36 -11.39 12.89 -13.02
N VAL A 37 -11.67 11.71 -12.47
CA VAL A 37 -10.71 10.85 -11.75
C VAL A 37 -10.85 9.40 -12.23
N GLY A 38 -9.99 8.99 -13.17
CA GLY A 38 -10.05 7.68 -13.80
C GLY A 38 -11.40 7.44 -14.50
N ASP A 39 -12.13 6.41 -14.07
CA ASP A 39 -13.47 6.06 -14.55
C ASP A 39 -14.61 6.81 -13.84
N HIS A 40 -14.28 7.65 -12.85
CA HIS A 40 -15.23 8.39 -12.03
C HIS A 40 -15.25 9.88 -12.38
N VAL A 41 -16.41 10.52 -12.21
CA VAL A 41 -16.59 11.95 -12.38
C VAL A 41 -17.43 12.50 -11.23
N ILE A 42 -16.95 13.57 -10.61
CA ILE A 42 -17.65 14.28 -9.53
C ILE A 42 -18.13 15.61 -10.11
N LYS A 43 -19.40 15.95 -9.89
CA LYS A 43 -20.00 17.22 -10.33
C LYS A 43 -20.71 17.92 -9.21
N VAL A 44 -20.68 19.25 -9.22
CA VAL A 44 -21.52 20.07 -8.35
C VAL A 44 -22.91 20.21 -8.95
N HIS A 45 -23.94 19.83 -8.20
CA HIS A 45 -25.33 20.07 -8.56
C HIS A 45 -25.81 21.42 -8.06
N THR A 46 -25.63 21.67 -6.76
CA THR A 46 -26.02 22.91 -6.06
C THR A 46 -24.99 23.26 -5.00
N ILE A 47 -24.88 24.55 -4.70
CA ILE A 47 -24.12 25.10 -3.59
C ILE A 47 -25.07 26.03 -2.85
N ASP A 48 -25.17 25.88 -1.54
CA ASP A 48 -25.90 26.77 -0.64
C ASP A 48 -24.90 27.57 0.19
N MET A 49 -24.77 28.84 -0.15
CA MET A 49 -23.90 29.79 0.55
C MET A 49 -24.61 30.50 1.71
N ASP A 50 -25.93 30.33 1.84
CA ASP A 50 -26.74 30.98 2.88
C ASP A 50 -26.74 30.14 4.19
N GLU A 51 -26.39 28.86 4.11
CA GLU A 51 -26.17 27.99 5.28
C GLU A 51 -24.81 28.24 5.97
N THR A 52 -24.74 27.94 7.27
CA THR A 52 -23.48 28.00 8.03
C THR A 52 -23.26 26.67 8.77
N PRO A 53 -22.25 25.87 8.38
CA PRO A 53 -21.31 26.12 7.27
C PRO A 53 -22.02 26.07 5.90
N ALA A 54 -21.43 26.70 4.88
CA ALA A 54 -21.91 26.56 3.50
C ALA A 54 -21.93 25.08 3.11
N SER A 55 -22.87 24.70 2.26
CA SER A 55 -23.12 23.30 1.90
C SER A 55 -23.25 23.11 0.39
N ALA A 56 -23.15 21.86 -0.07
CA ALA A 56 -23.32 21.53 -1.47
C ALA A 56 -23.95 20.15 -1.68
N THR A 57 -24.60 19.95 -2.82
CA THR A 57 -24.96 18.61 -3.32
C THR A 57 -24.04 18.24 -4.47
N LEU A 58 -23.32 17.13 -4.30
CA LEU A 58 -22.42 16.58 -5.30
C LEU A 58 -23.03 15.34 -5.96
N LEU A 59 -22.68 15.11 -7.22
CA LEU A 59 -23.11 13.97 -8.03
C LEU A 59 -21.91 13.11 -8.40
N VAL A 60 -22.04 11.79 -8.27
CA VAL A 60 -21.05 10.82 -8.73
C VAL A 60 -21.54 10.18 -10.02
N TYR A 61 -20.65 10.11 -11.01
CA TYR A 61 -20.82 9.33 -12.21
C TYR A 61 -19.68 8.32 -12.34
N ARG A 62 -19.97 7.17 -12.92
CA ARG A 62 -18.97 6.19 -13.34
C ARG A 62 -19.20 5.83 -14.79
N ASN A 63 -18.17 5.91 -15.63
CA ASN A 63 -18.27 5.67 -17.07
C ASN A 63 -19.44 6.44 -17.74
N LYS A 64 -19.64 7.69 -17.33
CA LYS A 64 -20.72 8.60 -17.78
C LYS A 64 -22.14 8.17 -17.38
N VAL A 65 -22.30 7.17 -16.52
CA VAL A 65 -23.59 6.78 -15.95
C VAL A 65 -23.72 7.39 -14.56
N TYR A 66 -24.88 7.98 -14.26
CA TYR A 66 -25.17 8.57 -12.95
C TYR A 66 -25.28 7.48 -11.89
N MET A 67 -24.51 7.61 -10.81
CA MET A 67 -24.44 6.63 -9.72
C MET A 67 -25.24 7.09 -8.49
N GLY A 68 -25.19 8.37 -8.16
CA GLY A 68 -25.86 8.90 -6.98
C GLY A 68 -25.49 10.35 -6.69
N SER A 69 -26.16 10.91 -5.68
CA SER A 69 -25.94 12.25 -5.17
C SER A 69 -25.77 12.21 -3.66
N PHE A 70 -24.98 13.11 -3.12
CA PHE A 70 -24.75 13.21 -1.69
C PHE A 70 -24.57 14.67 -1.28
N PHE A 71 -24.98 14.96 -0.04
CA PHE A 71 -24.83 16.26 0.59
C PHE A 71 -23.48 16.34 1.28
N VAL A 72 -22.85 17.52 1.23
CA VAL A 72 -21.57 17.78 1.88
C VAL A 72 -21.53 19.15 2.53
N ASP A 73 -20.74 19.24 3.60
CA ASP A 73 -20.33 20.49 4.23
C ASP A 73 -18.87 20.36 4.72
N PRO A 74 -18.10 21.46 4.88
CA PRO A 74 -16.70 21.40 5.32
C PRO A 74 -16.47 20.88 6.75
N LEU A 75 -17.51 20.62 7.54
CA LEU A 75 -17.40 20.23 8.95
C LEU A 75 -17.76 18.76 9.16
N ALA A 76 -19.04 18.44 9.24
CA ALA A 76 -19.52 17.14 9.68
C ALA A 76 -19.71 16.16 8.54
N ASN A 77 -20.10 16.65 7.35
CA ASN A 77 -20.29 15.86 6.14
C ASN A 77 -19.18 16.14 5.12
N ASN A 78 -17.94 16.23 5.61
CA ASN A 78 -16.78 16.61 4.82
C ASN A 78 -16.09 15.41 4.16
N GLU A 79 -16.51 14.18 4.45
CA GLU A 79 -15.97 12.98 3.82
C GLU A 79 -17.12 12.12 3.28
N TYR A 80 -16.96 11.64 2.04
CA TYR A 80 -17.89 10.72 1.42
C TYR A 80 -17.14 9.58 0.74
N VAL A 81 -17.51 8.35 1.08
CA VAL A 81 -16.97 7.13 0.46
C VAL A 81 -18.03 6.53 -0.46
N TYR A 82 -17.74 6.47 -1.75
CA TYR A 82 -18.57 5.83 -2.76
C TYR A 82 -18.09 4.40 -3.03
N ASP A 83 -18.97 3.41 -2.80
CA ASP A 83 -18.78 1.98 -3.13
C ASP A 83 -17.45 1.40 -2.63
N GLU A 84 -16.96 1.89 -1.49
CA GLU A 84 -15.64 1.59 -0.92
C GLU A 84 -14.43 1.94 -1.80
N VAL A 85 -14.61 2.36 -3.05
CA VAL A 85 -13.54 2.57 -4.04
C VAL A 85 -13.09 4.02 -4.22
N LEU A 86 -13.92 4.99 -3.84
CA LEU A 86 -13.65 6.42 -4.07
C LEU A 86 -13.97 7.22 -2.81
N LEU A 87 -12.96 7.87 -2.25
CA LEU A 87 -13.08 8.77 -1.11
C LEU A 87 -12.98 10.22 -1.61
N ILE A 88 -13.99 11.01 -1.29
CA ILE A 88 -14.08 12.43 -1.62
C ILE A 88 -14.05 13.20 -0.30
N LYS A 89 -13.03 14.02 -0.11
CA LYS A 89 -12.90 14.92 1.04
C LYS A 89 -13.19 16.34 0.62
N VAL A 90 -14.14 16.99 1.27
CA VAL A 90 -14.44 18.42 1.13
C VAL A 90 -13.58 19.18 2.13
N LEU A 91 -12.71 20.03 1.62
CA LEU A 91 -11.84 20.87 2.43
C LEU A 91 -12.53 22.17 2.82
N ASP A 92 -13.27 22.77 1.89
CA ASP A 92 -13.87 24.09 2.05
C ASP A 92 -14.97 24.31 1.01
N ILE A 93 -15.91 25.22 1.30
CA ILE A 93 -16.92 25.72 0.38
C ILE A 93 -16.94 27.23 0.50
N LYS A 94 -16.45 27.92 -0.54
CA LYS A 94 -16.36 29.38 -0.59
C LYS A 94 -16.40 29.87 -2.02
N ASP A 95 -16.79 31.14 -2.20
CA ASP A 95 -16.80 31.81 -3.50
C ASP A 95 -17.56 31.01 -4.59
N GLU A 96 -18.68 30.38 -4.20
CA GLU A 96 -19.50 29.50 -5.05
C GLU A 96 -18.74 28.30 -5.64
N LYS A 97 -17.73 27.80 -4.90
CA LYS A 97 -16.94 26.64 -5.30
C LYS A 97 -16.72 25.69 -4.13
N VAL A 98 -16.61 24.42 -4.48
CA VAL A 98 -16.29 23.34 -3.56
C VAL A 98 -14.83 22.93 -3.77
N PHE A 99 -14.06 22.96 -2.69
CA PHE A 99 -12.65 22.56 -2.67
C PHE A 99 -12.57 21.12 -2.16
N LEU A 100 -11.98 20.25 -2.96
CA LEU A 100 -12.00 18.80 -2.78
C LEU A 100 -10.61 18.19 -2.83
N GLU A 101 -10.40 17.14 -2.06
CA GLU A 101 -9.37 16.13 -2.34
C GLU A 101 -10.07 14.82 -2.70
N ILE A 102 -9.56 14.12 -3.70
CA ILE A 102 -10.12 12.84 -4.13
C ILE A 102 -9.05 11.77 -4.01
N TYR A 103 -9.44 10.64 -3.42
CA TYR A 103 -8.62 9.46 -3.26
C TYR A 103 -9.33 8.27 -3.89
N LYS A 104 -8.56 7.38 -4.51
CA LYS A 104 -9.05 6.11 -5.04
C LYS A 104 -8.47 4.97 -4.24
N GLN A 105 -9.29 3.99 -3.97
CA GLN A 105 -8.86 2.75 -3.36
C GLN A 105 -8.00 1.97 -4.37
N GLU A 106 -6.80 1.62 -3.96
CA GLU A 106 -5.92 0.74 -4.74
C GLU A 106 -5.35 -0.35 -3.84
N TYR A 107 -5.15 -1.52 -4.45
CA TYR A 107 -4.51 -2.67 -3.83
C TYR A 107 -3.01 -2.59 -4.11
N GLU A 108 -2.21 -2.24 -3.11
CA GLU A 108 -0.75 -2.24 -3.21
C GLU A 108 -0.16 -3.41 -2.45
N ARG A 109 0.77 -4.15 -3.07
CA ARG A 109 1.43 -5.27 -2.39
C ARG A 109 2.13 -4.82 -1.11
N VAL A 110 1.93 -5.58 -0.04
CA VAL A 110 2.56 -5.35 1.26
C VAL A 110 4.07 -5.55 1.14
N TRP A 111 4.80 -4.51 1.54
CA TRP A 111 6.26 -4.54 1.67
C TRP A 111 6.63 -4.92 3.10
N ILE A 112 7.29 -6.06 3.25
CA ILE A 112 7.77 -6.56 4.54
C ILE A 112 9.24 -6.19 4.70
N THR A 113 9.60 -5.68 5.87
CA THR A 113 11.01 -5.41 6.22
C THR A 113 11.81 -6.70 6.09
N ASP A 114 12.83 -6.64 5.26
CA ASP A 114 13.71 -7.77 4.96
C ASP A 114 15.01 -7.65 5.77
N ILE A 115 15.67 -6.50 5.71
CA ILE A 115 16.79 -6.15 6.60
C ILE A 115 16.39 -4.92 7.41
N GLU A 116 16.42 -5.07 8.74
CA GLU A 116 16.19 -3.99 9.67
C GLU A 116 17.22 -2.86 9.55
N LYS A 117 16.95 -1.74 10.23
CA LYS A 117 17.75 -0.53 10.20
C LYS A 117 19.24 -0.81 10.41
N THR A 118 20.00 -0.67 9.34
CA THR A 118 21.44 -0.93 9.29
C THR A 118 22.19 0.34 8.95
N LYS A 119 23.24 0.65 9.70
CA LYS A 119 24.13 1.78 9.43
C LYS A 119 25.17 1.38 8.40
N LEU A 120 25.36 2.21 7.37
CA LEU A 120 26.40 2.07 6.36
C LEU A 120 27.21 3.36 6.21
N VAL A 121 28.50 3.23 5.90
CA VAL A 121 29.39 4.33 5.52
C VAL A 121 29.97 4.13 4.11
N SER A 122 30.65 5.14 3.58
CA SER A 122 31.25 5.09 2.23
C SER A 122 32.13 3.86 2.03
N GLY A 123 31.88 3.14 0.93
CA GLY A 123 32.57 1.92 0.56
C GLY A 123 31.98 0.65 1.15
N GLU A 124 31.09 0.75 2.15
CA GLU A 124 30.41 -0.42 2.71
C GLU A 124 29.28 -0.91 1.81
N GLU A 125 29.03 -2.22 1.93
CA GLU A 125 28.04 -2.94 1.16
C GLU A 125 27.12 -3.75 2.09
N LEU A 126 25.83 -3.80 1.74
CA LEU A 126 24.83 -4.62 2.39
C LEU A 126 24.15 -5.49 1.33
N THR A 127 24.12 -6.81 1.55
CA THR A 127 23.50 -7.75 0.62
C THR A 127 22.18 -8.27 1.19
N SER A 128 21.13 -8.20 0.38
CA SER A 128 19.82 -8.81 0.61
C SER A 128 19.51 -9.72 -0.57
N GLY A 129 19.61 -11.04 -0.37
CA GLY A 129 19.39 -12.02 -1.43
C GLY A 129 20.31 -11.77 -2.64
N ASP A 130 19.69 -11.46 -3.78
CA ASP A 130 20.29 -11.15 -5.07
C ASP A 130 20.64 -9.67 -5.29
N TYR A 131 20.30 -8.80 -4.33
CA TYR A 131 20.61 -7.38 -4.37
C TYR A 131 21.78 -7.03 -3.46
N THR A 132 22.66 -6.16 -3.94
CA THR A 132 23.70 -5.51 -3.12
C THR A 132 23.51 -4.01 -3.14
N ILE A 133 23.49 -3.41 -1.96
CA ILE A 133 23.45 -1.97 -1.72
C ILE A 133 24.87 -1.53 -1.38
N LYS A 134 25.40 -0.54 -2.09
CA LYS A 134 26.72 0.02 -1.85
C LYS A 134 26.63 1.52 -1.64
N ILE A 135 27.24 2.03 -0.57
CA ILE A 135 27.38 3.47 -0.38
C ILE A 135 28.62 3.94 -1.13
N ILE A 136 28.44 4.73 -2.18
CA ILE A 136 29.55 5.27 -2.98
C ILE A 136 30.23 6.42 -2.23
N GLY A 137 29.43 7.30 -1.64
CA GLY A 137 29.92 8.49 -0.97
C GLY A 137 28.79 9.40 -0.49
N PHE A 138 29.16 10.53 0.08
CA PHE A 138 28.24 11.55 0.58
C PHE A 138 28.54 12.90 -0.06
N SER A 139 27.50 13.66 -0.31
CA SER A 139 27.54 15.01 -0.87
C SER A 139 26.52 15.90 -0.15
N GLU A 140 26.48 17.18 -0.48
CA GLU A 140 25.47 18.11 0.03
C GLU A 140 24.04 17.68 -0.38
N ASP A 141 23.90 16.99 -1.51
CA ASP A 141 22.61 16.52 -2.04
C ASP A 141 22.11 15.22 -1.38
N GLY A 142 22.97 14.54 -0.59
CA GLY A 142 22.65 13.27 0.07
C GLY A 142 23.73 12.19 -0.10
N ALA A 143 23.35 10.94 0.19
CA ALA A 143 24.22 9.77 0.04
C ALA A 143 24.08 9.18 -1.37
N ALA A 144 25.18 9.02 -2.09
CA ALA A 144 25.20 8.31 -3.37
C ALA A 144 25.17 6.80 -3.10
N VAL A 145 24.11 6.13 -3.56
CA VAL A 145 23.87 4.71 -3.34
C VAL A 145 23.86 3.98 -4.68
N ALA A 146 24.63 2.92 -4.80
CA ALA A 146 24.57 1.97 -5.91
C ALA A 146 23.79 0.73 -5.48
N ILE A 147 22.77 0.37 -6.25
CA ILE A 147 22.05 -0.89 -6.11
C ILE A 147 22.42 -1.79 -7.29
N SER A 148 22.89 -3.01 -7.00
CA SER A 148 23.25 -3.97 -8.03
C SER A 148 22.47 -5.28 -7.91
N LYS A 149 22.03 -5.81 -9.06
CA LYS A 149 21.47 -7.16 -9.22
C LYS A 149 21.93 -7.74 -10.56
N ASP A 150 22.42 -8.98 -10.56
CA ASP A 150 22.84 -9.72 -11.76
C ASP A 150 23.76 -8.91 -12.71
N GLY A 151 24.67 -8.12 -12.15
CA GLY A 151 25.59 -7.27 -12.89
C GLY A 151 25.01 -5.95 -13.42
N THR A 152 23.70 -5.71 -13.31
CA THR A 152 23.08 -4.40 -13.55
C THR A 152 23.26 -3.52 -12.32
N VAL A 153 23.73 -2.29 -12.52
CA VAL A 153 23.94 -1.31 -11.44
C VAL A 153 23.13 -0.06 -11.72
N VAL A 154 22.31 0.33 -10.74
CA VAL A 154 21.58 1.61 -10.73
C VAL A 154 22.19 2.48 -9.64
N GLN A 155 22.41 3.76 -9.92
CA GLN A 155 22.94 4.72 -8.95
C GLN A 155 21.93 5.85 -8.75
N ASP A 156 21.70 6.21 -7.50
CA ASP A 156 20.77 7.25 -7.08
C ASP A 156 21.33 8.02 -5.87
N ILE A 157 20.77 9.20 -5.61
CA ILE A 157 21.06 9.99 -4.41
C ILE A 157 19.92 9.83 -3.42
N TYR A 158 20.25 9.35 -2.24
CA TYR A 158 19.31 9.10 -1.15
C TYR A 158 19.37 10.26 -0.14
N ASN A 159 18.18 10.76 0.22
CA ASN A 159 17.95 11.71 1.29
C ASN A 159 17.20 11.06 2.46
N THR A 160 17.19 11.71 3.63
CA THR A 160 16.44 11.20 4.79
C THR A 160 14.96 11.04 4.41
N GLY A 161 14.41 9.84 4.62
CA GLY A 161 13.04 9.47 4.27
C GLY A 161 12.85 9.02 2.82
N PHE A 162 13.84 9.18 1.95
CA PHE A 162 13.77 8.73 0.56
C PHE A 162 13.70 7.20 0.49
N TYR A 163 12.90 6.70 -0.44
CA TYR A 163 12.86 5.28 -0.78
C TYR A 163 12.75 5.10 -2.28
N LYS A 164 13.20 3.94 -2.77
CA LYS A 164 13.06 3.55 -4.17
C LYS A 164 12.80 2.06 -4.28
N LYS A 165 11.86 1.71 -5.15
CA LYS A 165 11.52 0.33 -5.54
C LYS A 165 12.39 -0.06 -6.76
N TYR A 166 12.90 -1.28 -6.78
CA TYR A 166 13.73 -1.87 -7.81
C TYR A 166 13.06 -3.15 -8.30
N ASN A 167 12.79 -3.21 -9.61
CA ASN A 167 12.11 -4.33 -10.29
C ASN A 167 10.80 -4.77 -9.61
N ASP A 168 10.12 -3.86 -8.90
CA ASP A 168 8.89 -4.11 -8.13
C ASP A 168 8.96 -5.30 -7.16
N GLU A 169 10.15 -5.66 -6.69
CA GLU A 169 10.36 -6.79 -5.76
C GLU A 169 11.27 -6.47 -4.57
N PHE A 170 12.08 -5.41 -4.70
CA PHE A 170 13.03 -4.96 -3.68
C PHE A 170 12.92 -3.46 -3.47
N MET A 171 12.86 -3.00 -2.23
CA MET A 171 12.81 -1.58 -1.89
C MET A 171 13.90 -1.25 -0.88
N VAL A 172 14.56 -0.12 -1.09
CA VAL A 172 15.55 0.43 -0.15
C VAL A 172 15.06 1.78 0.31
N LYS A 173 15.05 1.98 1.62
CA LYS A 173 14.65 3.23 2.27
C LYS A 173 15.81 3.77 3.11
N ALA A 174 16.18 5.02 2.89
CA ALA A 174 17.05 5.75 3.80
C ALA A 174 16.21 6.30 4.96
N ILE A 175 16.41 5.74 6.15
CA ILE A 175 15.70 6.17 7.36
C ILE A 175 16.24 7.49 7.86
N TYR A 176 17.56 7.65 7.84
CA TYR A 176 18.24 8.83 8.36
C TYR A 176 19.65 8.93 7.78
N LEU A 177 20.07 10.15 7.44
CA LEU A 177 21.45 10.46 7.05
C LEU A 177 22.10 11.40 8.07
N ASN A 178 23.35 11.10 8.41
CA ASN A 178 24.25 12.02 9.09
C ASN A 178 25.40 12.37 8.16
N LEU A 179 25.26 13.49 7.44
CA LEU A 179 26.25 13.94 6.45
C LEU A 179 27.59 14.34 7.10
N GLU A 180 27.57 14.90 8.32
CA GLU A 180 28.79 15.28 9.03
C GLU A 180 29.67 14.07 9.37
N ARG A 181 29.04 12.93 9.65
CA ARG A 181 29.73 11.68 10.00
C ARG A 181 29.89 10.74 8.79
N GLY A 182 29.30 11.06 7.64
CA GLY A 182 29.27 10.18 6.47
C GLY A 182 28.57 8.86 6.76
N GLU A 183 27.42 8.92 7.43
CA GLU A 183 26.63 7.74 7.80
C GLU A 183 25.23 7.80 7.17
N VAL A 184 24.74 6.68 6.66
CA VAL A 184 23.35 6.48 6.25
C VAL A 184 22.78 5.26 6.97
N PHE A 185 21.56 5.38 7.47
CA PHE A 185 20.81 4.27 8.04
C PHE A 185 19.78 3.83 7.02
N VAL A 186 19.91 2.59 6.54
CA VAL A 186 19.04 2.01 5.51
C VAL A 186 18.22 0.86 6.07
N GLU A 187 17.03 0.69 5.52
CA GLU A 187 16.21 -0.51 5.67
C GLU A 187 15.91 -1.05 4.28
N THR A 188 15.78 -2.38 4.18
CA THR A 188 15.36 -3.04 2.96
C THR A 188 14.02 -3.72 3.16
N TYR A 189 13.26 -3.81 2.08
CA TYR A 189 11.94 -4.43 2.09
C TYR A 189 11.78 -5.32 0.86
N ARG A 190 11.03 -6.40 1.04
CA ARG A 190 10.62 -7.33 -0.03
C ARG A 190 9.11 -7.51 0.01
N LEU A 191 8.56 -7.92 -1.12
CA LEU A 191 7.14 -8.25 -1.18
C LEU A 191 6.82 -9.43 -0.27
N GLY A 192 5.72 -9.32 0.46
CA GLY A 192 5.20 -10.42 1.26
C GLY A 192 4.87 -11.65 0.39
N VAL A 193 5.30 -12.84 0.83
CA VAL A 193 4.97 -14.11 0.17
C VAL A 193 4.23 -15.02 1.16
N PRO A 194 3.00 -15.45 0.85
CA PRO A 194 2.31 -16.44 1.68
C PRO A 194 2.97 -17.81 1.48
N ASN A 195 3.14 -18.56 2.56
CA ASN A 195 3.58 -19.95 2.49
C ASN A 195 2.89 -20.75 3.58
N ILE A 196 2.29 -21.88 3.23
CA ILE A 196 1.58 -22.75 4.16
C ILE A 196 2.29 -24.09 4.18
N GLU A 197 2.79 -24.43 5.36
CA GLU A 197 3.31 -25.75 5.66
C GLU A 197 2.21 -26.61 6.29
N LEU A 198 2.01 -27.78 5.69
CA LEU A 198 1.11 -28.81 6.19
C LEU A 198 1.95 -29.98 6.66
N SER A 199 1.78 -30.35 7.91
CA SER A 199 2.32 -31.59 8.44
C SER A 199 1.20 -32.42 9.05
N MET A 200 1.25 -33.72 8.79
CA MET A 200 0.30 -34.69 9.31
C MET A 200 1.09 -35.73 10.07
N THR A 201 0.74 -35.92 11.33
CA THR A 201 1.32 -36.94 12.19
C THR A 201 0.23 -37.88 12.64
N THR A 202 0.62 -39.12 12.89
CA THR A 202 -0.25 -40.14 13.43
C THR A 202 0.55 -40.99 14.39
N GLU A 203 -0.09 -41.59 15.38
CA GLU A 203 0.62 -42.31 16.44
C GLU A 203 1.26 -43.61 15.96
N GLN A 204 0.76 -44.20 14.86
CA GLN A 204 1.18 -45.52 14.38
C GLN A 204 1.17 -45.57 12.85
N ASP A 205 2.09 -46.33 12.24
CA ASP A 205 2.10 -46.51 10.78
C ASP A 205 1.26 -47.72 10.31
N ILE A 206 0.83 -48.57 11.24
CA ILE A 206 0.11 -49.82 10.99
C ILE A 206 -1.06 -49.92 11.96
N TYR A 207 -2.24 -50.22 11.44
CA TYR A 207 -3.48 -50.27 12.21
C TYR A 207 -4.20 -51.61 12.06
N ASP A 208 -4.78 -52.06 13.16
CA ASP A 208 -5.67 -53.22 13.16
C ASP A 208 -7.05 -52.86 12.59
N PRO A 209 -7.73 -53.81 11.91
CA PRO A 209 -9.06 -53.58 11.38
C PRO A 209 -10.07 -53.19 12.48
N ASN A 210 -10.96 -52.25 12.16
CA ASN A 210 -12.04 -51.75 13.02
C ASN A 210 -11.61 -50.89 14.22
N ILE A 211 -10.37 -50.38 14.24
CA ILE A 211 -9.94 -49.35 15.19
C ILE A 211 -9.99 -47.97 14.50
N PRO A 212 -10.58 -46.93 15.14
CA PRO A 212 -10.49 -45.57 14.64
C PRO A 212 -9.02 -45.12 14.52
N ILE A 213 -8.67 -44.53 13.37
CA ILE A 213 -7.35 -43.95 13.14
C ILE A 213 -7.45 -42.45 13.40
N GLU A 214 -6.60 -41.94 14.27
CA GLU A 214 -6.49 -40.52 14.58
C GLU A 214 -5.27 -39.91 13.88
N TYR A 215 -5.45 -38.70 13.35
CA TYR A 215 -4.40 -37.92 12.70
C TYR A 215 -4.38 -36.53 13.32
N ASP A 216 -3.19 -36.06 13.66
CA ASP A 216 -2.95 -34.67 13.98
C ASP A 216 -2.50 -33.94 12.73
N VAL A 217 -3.25 -32.91 12.34
CA VAL A 217 -2.91 -32.04 11.22
C VAL A 217 -2.50 -30.70 11.77
N VAL A 218 -1.23 -30.33 11.55
CA VAL A 218 -0.71 -29.01 11.89
C VAL A 218 -0.60 -28.20 10.60
N VAL A 219 -1.33 -27.09 10.58
CA VAL A 219 -1.26 -26.07 9.53
C VAL A 219 -0.47 -24.90 10.09
N LYS A 220 0.65 -24.55 9.45
CA LYS A 220 1.48 -23.42 9.86
C LYS A 220 1.66 -22.48 8.68
N ASN A 221 1.45 -21.18 8.89
CA ASN A 221 1.95 -20.19 7.97
C ASN A 221 3.46 -20.01 8.22
N SER A 222 4.27 -20.35 7.22
CA SER A 222 5.73 -20.15 7.22
C SER A 222 6.17 -19.06 6.25
N GLY A 223 5.23 -18.33 5.66
CA GLY A 223 5.45 -17.15 4.84
C GLY A 223 5.60 -15.89 5.68
N THR A 224 5.64 -14.75 4.99
CA THR A 224 5.84 -13.42 5.61
C THR A 224 4.54 -12.60 5.69
N VAL A 225 3.44 -13.11 5.15
CA VAL A 225 2.09 -12.54 5.25
C VAL A 225 1.09 -13.64 5.63
N PRO A 226 0.04 -13.33 6.44
CA PRO A 226 -0.97 -14.28 6.92
C PRO A 226 -1.65 -15.14 5.86
#